data_AF-K5WBW1-F1
#
_entry.id   AF-K5WBW1-F1
#
_cell.length_a   1.000
_cell.length_b   1.000
_cell.length_c   1.000
_cell.angle_alpha   90.00
_cell.angle_beta   90.00
_cell.angle_gamma   90.00
#
_symmetry.space_group_name_H-M   'P 1'
#
loop_
_entity.id
_entity.type
_entity.pdbx_description
1 polymer ?
#
loop_
_entity_poly.entity_id
_entity_poly.type
_entity_poly.pdbx_seq_one_letter_code
_entity_poly.pdbx_strand_id
1 'polypeptide(L)'
;MTCGKRRSPDNSIPLDAPTQARNYRIPSSTSRKDIPTSFSTKRNPHPGYSEGEEDELEEERPGIPSNDQEEIEKRRRKNTIAARKSRMKKLEQRVALEQAVERLTTEREVWKTRALTLRSLLTSHGIPCPDFND
;
A
#
# COMPACT_ATOMS: atom_id res chain seq x y z
N MET A 1 -10.51 21.08 -12.86
CA MET A 1 -9.67 19.96 -12.38
C MET A 1 -10.16 19.56 -11.00
N THR A 2 -11.07 18.59 -10.90
CA THR A 2 -11.57 18.12 -9.60
C THR A 2 -10.53 17.18 -8.99
N CYS A 3 -9.78 17.66 -8.00
CA CYS A 3 -8.93 16.81 -7.19
C CYS A 3 -9.76 15.65 -6.63
N GLY A 4 -9.30 14.42 -6.87
CA GLY A 4 -10.04 13.21 -6.52
C GLY A 4 -10.43 13.21 -5.04
N LYS A 5 -11.71 12.97 -4.76
CA LYS A 5 -12.26 12.79 -3.42
C LYS A 5 -11.34 11.84 -2.63
N ARG A 6 -10.79 12.29 -1.51
CA ARG A 6 -9.99 11.46 -0.61
C ARG A 6 -10.82 10.23 -0.25
N ARG A 7 -10.37 9.04 -0.66
CA ARG A 7 -11.04 7.77 -0.32
C ARG A 7 -10.64 7.39 1.10
N SER A 8 -11.61 7.06 1.94
CA SER A 8 -11.38 6.40 3.22
C SER A 8 -11.03 4.92 2.99
N PRO A 9 -10.34 4.23 3.92
CA PRO A 9 -10.01 2.81 3.75
C PRO A 9 -11.25 1.95 3.55
N ASP A 10 -12.35 2.31 4.21
CA ASP A 10 -13.65 1.64 4.11
C ASP A 10 -14.33 1.80 2.73
N ASN A 11 -13.91 2.79 1.93
CA ASN A 11 -14.39 3.02 0.56
C ASN A 11 -13.41 2.45 -0.50
N SER A 12 -12.50 1.58 -0.08
CA SER A 12 -11.66 0.81 -0.98
C SER A 12 -12.44 -0.38 -1.56
N ILE A 13 -12.03 -0.84 -2.75
CA ILE A 13 -12.68 -2.00 -3.39
C ILE A 13 -12.32 -3.24 -2.55
N PRO A 14 -13.30 -4.04 -2.10
CA PRO A 14 -13.04 -5.25 -1.32
C PRO A 14 -12.09 -6.22 -2.04
N LEU A 15 -11.30 -6.96 -1.28
CA LEU A 15 -10.36 -7.95 -1.85
C LEU A 15 -11.11 -9.03 -2.65
N ASP A 16 -12.27 -9.46 -2.15
CA ASP A 16 -13.14 -10.47 -2.77
C ASP A 16 -13.98 -9.94 -3.95
N ALA A 17 -13.90 -8.64 -4.25
CA ALA A 17 -14.66 -8.10 -5.38
C ALA A 17 -14.24 -8.79 -6.69
N PRO A 18 -15.19 -9.11 -7.58
CA PRO A 18 -14.89 -9.88 -8.79
C PRO A 18 -13.80 -9.20 -9.64
N THR A 19 -12.97 -10.03 -10.28
CA THR A 19 -11.97 -9.55 -11.25
C THR A 19 -12.53 -9.70 -12.66
N GLN A 20 -12.45 -8.64 -13.46
CA GLN A 20 -12.95 -8.66 -14.82
C GLN A 20 -11.93 -9.32 -15.76
N ALA A 21 -12.39 -10.27 -16.58
CA ALA A 21 -11.57 -10.88 -17.62
C ALA A 21 -11.25 -9.87 -18.74
N ARG A 22 -10.08 -10.02 -19.37
CA ARG A 22 -9.57 -9.08 -20.38
C ARG A 22 -9.92 -9.59 -21.78
N ASN A 23 -11.08 -9.16 -22.29
CA ASN A 23 -11.57 -9.55 -23.62
C ASN A 23 -11.18 -8.49 -24.67
N TYR A 24 -10.15 -8.79 -25.47
CA TYR A 24 -9.78 -7.95 -26.59
C TYR A 24 -10.45 -8.41 -27.87
N ARG A 25 -11.26 -7.52 -28.48
CA ARG A 25 -11.78 -7.73 -29.84
C ARG A 25 -10.76 -7.40 -30.93
N ILE A 26 -9.76 -6.59 -30.60
CA ILE A 26 -8.69 -6.11 -31.48
C ILE A 26 -7.38 -6.26 -30.69
N PRO A 27 -6.26 -6.70 -31.29
CA PRO A 27 -4.98 -6.77 -30.60
C PRO A 27 -4.69 -5.44 -29.90
N SER A 28 -4.38 -5.53 -28.61
CA SER A 28 -4.08 -4.35 -27.81
C SER A 28 -2.92 -3.58 -28.45
N SER A 29 -3.13 -2.28 -28.72
CA SER A 29 -2.09 -1.40 -29.29
C SER A 29 -0.77 -1.45 -28.51
N THR A 30 -0.86 -1.66 -27.19
CA THR A 30 0.28 -1.78 -26.27
C THR A 30 0.75 -3.21 -26.01
N SER A 31 0.02 -4.24 -26.45
CA SER A 31 0.39 -5.65 -26.31
C SER A 31 0.16 -6.37 -27.64
N ARG A 32 1.13 -6.24 -28.53
CA ARG A 32 1.14 -6.85 -29.88
C ARG A 32 1.20 -8.39 -29.88
N LYS A 33 1.33 -9.03 -28.72
CA LYS A 33 1.50 -10.50 -28.58
C LYS A 33 0.39 -11.06 -27.69
N ASP A 34 -0.20 -12.18 -28.12
CA ASP A 34 -1.24 -12.88 -27.36
C ASP A 34 -0.71 -13.49 -26.06
N ILE A 35 0.54 -13.97 -26.10
CA ILE A 35 1.28 -14.51 -24.96
C ILE A 35 2.44 -13.53 -24.66
N PRO A 36 2.56 -13.00 -23.43
CA PRO A 36 3.69 -12.16 -23.04
C PRO A 36 5.02 -12.91 -23.20
N THR A 37 6.09 -12.19 -23.54
CA THR A 37 7.43 -12.78 -23.76
C THR A 37 7.93 -13.57 -22.55
N SER A 38 7.56 -13.17 -21.33
CA SER A 38 7.91 -13.89 -20.10
C SER A 38 7.33 -15.31 -20.02
N PHE A 39 6.25 -15.60 -20.75
CA PHE A 39 5.65 -16.93 -20.82
C PHE A 39 6.26 -17.74 -21.98
N SER A 40 6.61 -17.11 -23.10
CA SER A 40 7.30 -17.82 -24.20
C SER A 40 8.72 -18.27 -23.84
N THR A 41 9.44 -17.52 -22.99
CA THR A 41 10.82 -17.84 -22.60
C THR A 41 10.92 -18.97 -21.57
N LYS A 42 9.85 -19.24 -20.80
CA LYS A 42 9.82 -20.31 -19.78
C LYS A 42 9.96 -21.74 -20.33
N ARG A 43 9.86 -21.93 -21.65
CA ARG A 43 10.12 -23.23 -22.29
C ARG A 43 11.61 -23.62 -22.28
N ASN A 44 12.51 -22.68 -21.96
CA ASN A 44 13.92 -22.95 -21.65
C ASN A 44 14.23 -22.45 -20.22
N PRO A 45 14.22 -23.32 -19.20
CA PRO A 45 14.50 -22.90 -17.84
C PRO A 45 16.00 -22.63 -17.69
N HIS A 46 16.38 -21.35 -17.54
CA HIS A 46 17.66 -21.01 -16.91
C HIS A 46 17.37 -20.79 -15.41
N PRO A 47 18.01 -21.54 -14.50
CA PRO A 47 17.81 -21.38 -13.07
C PRO A 47 18.57 -20.12 -12.63
N GLY A 48 17.88 -19.15 -12.06
CA GLY A 48 18.55 -17.99 -11.47
C GLY A 48 17.82 -16.68 -11.74
N TYR A 49 16.64 -16.51 -11.12
CA TYR A 49 16.27 -15.25 -10.48
C TYR A 49 14.93 -15.45 -9.75
N SER A 50 14.99 -15.83 -8.48
CA SER A 50 13.88 -15.66 -7.55
C SER A 50 14.48 -15.08 -6.27
N GLU A 51 14.62 -13.76 -6.27
CA GLU A 51 14.97 -13.01 -5.07
C GLU A 51 13.96 -11.86 -5.00
N GLY A 52 13.01 -11.97 -4.07
CA GLY A 52 11.97 -10.97 -3.91
C GLY A 52 10.65 -11.53 -3.41
N GLU A 53 10.64 -11.91 -2.13
CA GLU A 53 9.49 -12.06 -1.24
C GLU A 53 8.72 -13.39 -1.34
N GLU A 54 9.03 -14.25 -0.37
CA GLU A 54 8.22 -15.37 0.11
C GLU A 54 6.80 -14.87 0.42
N ASP A 55 5.81 -15.33 -0.34
CA ASP A 55 4.39 -15.28 0.02
C ASP A 55 3.87 -16.71 -0.15
N GLU A 56 3.66 -17.39 0.98
CA GLU A 56 3.07 -18.72 1.13
C GLU A 56 1.89 -18.92 0.18
N LEU A 57 2.01 -19.80 -0.82
CA LEU A 57 0.94 -20.55 -1.51
C LEU A 57 1.46 -21.20 -2.81
N GLU A 58 2.60 -21.87 -2.73
CA GLU A 58 3.04 -22.81 -3.77
C GLU A 58 2.29 -24.14 -3.56
N GLU A 59 1.03 -24.21 -3.97
CA GLU A 59 0.42 -25.51 -4.25
C GLU A 59 0.88 -25.90 -5.66
N GLU A 60 2.02 -26.59 -5.70
CA GLU A 60 2.60 -27.20 -6.89
C GLU A 60 1.55 -28.11 -7.54
N ARG A 61 0.92 -27.64 -8.62
CA ARG A 61 -0.01 -28.48 -9.38
C ARG A 61 0.77 -29.32 -10.39
N PRO A 62 0.66 -30.66 -10.34
CA PRO A 62 1.38 -31.54 -11.24
C PRO A 62 0.83 -31.44 -12.68
N GLY A 63 1.72 -31.13 -13.63
CA GLY A 63 1.82 -31.86 -14.91
C GLY A 63 0.70 -31.77 -15.95
N ILE A 64 -0.19 -30.79 -15.94
CA ILE A 64 -1.13 -30.57 -17.06
C ILE A 64 -0.61 -29.38 -17.88
N PRO A 65 -0.52 -29.45 -19.22
CA PRO A 65 -0.27 -28.26 -20.05
C PRO A 65 -1.47 -27.32 -19.90
N SER A 66 -1.49 -26.52 -18.83
CA SER A 66 -2.46 -25.44 -18.67
C SER A 66 -2.24 -24.53 -19.85
N ASN A 67 -3.30 -24.27 -20.62
CA ASN A 67 -3.27 -23.34 -21.73
C ASN A 67 -2.52 -22.07 -21.28
N ASP A 68 -1.43 -21.67 -21.96
CA ASP A 68 -0.58 -20.52 -21.56
C ASP A 68 -1.44 -19.28 -21.20
N GLN A 69 -2.60 -19.15 -21.84
CA GLN A 69 -3.63 -18.13 -21.59
C GLN A 69 -4.23 -18.18 -20.17
N GLU A 70 -4.56 -19.36 -19.64
CA GLU A 70 -5.11 -19.53 -18.30
C GLU A 70 -4.11 -19.13 -17.21
N GLU A 71 -2.83 -19.46 -17.39
CA GLU A 71 -1.78 -19.05 -16.46
C GLU A 71 -1.58 -17.53 -16.46
N ILE A 72 -1.63 -16.91 -17.64
CA ILE A 72 -1.58 -15.45 -17.79
C ILE A 72 -2.76 -14.81 -17.03
N GLU A 73 -3.96 -15.35 -17.17
CA GLU A 73 -5.14 -14.86 -16.46
C GLU A 73 -5.01 -15.01 -14.94
N LYS A 74 -4.58 -16.19 -14.46
CA LYS A 74 -4.32 -16.43 -13.03
C LYS A 74 -3.32 -15.41 -12.48
N ARG A 75 -2.21 -15.16 -13.19
CA ARG A 75 -1.20 -14.16 -12.77
C ARG A 75 -1.76 -12.74 -12.76
N ARG A 76 -2.62 -12.38 -13.71
CA ARG A 76 -3.31 -11.06 -13.74
C ARG A 76 -4.29 -10.91 -12.58
N ARG A 77 -5.04 -11.96 -12.24
CA ARG A 77 -5.95 -11.96 -11.08
C ARG A 77 -5.14 -11.76 -9.79
N LYS A 78 -4.05 -12.52 -9.59
CA LYS A 78 -3.12 -12.36 -8.46
C LYS A 78 -2.58 -10.93 -8.36
N ASN A 79 -2.08 -10.37 -9.46
CA ASN A 79 -1.59 -8.98 -9.48
C ASN A 79 -2.67 -7.95 -9.14
N THR A 80 -3.91 -8.15 -9.60
CA THR A 80 -5.03 -7.28 -9.28
C THR A 80 -5.33 -7.28 -7.77
N ILE A 81 -5.37 -8.46 -7.14
CA ILE A 81 -5.58 -8.60 -5.70
C ILE A 81 -4.43 -7.96 -4.92
N ALA A 82 -3.18 -8.24 -5.30
CA ALA A 82 -2.01 -7.64 -4.69
C ALA A 82 -2.03 -6.10 -4.79
N ALA A 83 -2.41 -5.55 -5.94
CA ALA A 83 -2.55 -4.11 -6.13
C ALA A 83 -3.66 -3.51 -5.24
N ARG A 84 -4.78 -4.22 -5.03
CA ARG A 84 -5.83 -3.80 -4.08
C ARG A 84 -5.30 -3.79 -2.65
N LYS A 85 -4.70 -4.88 -2.19
CA LYS A 85 -4.08 -5.01 -0.84
C LYS A 85 -3.04 -3.91 -0.60
N SER A 86 -2.17 -3.66 -1.57
CA SER A 86 -1.16 -2.60 -1.50
C SER A 86 -1.76 -1.21 -1.36
N ARG A 87 -2.80 -0.89 -2.16
CA ARG A 87 -3.50 0.39 -2.07
C ARG A 87 -4.19 0.56 -0.72
N MET A 88 -4.82 -0.49 -0.19
CA MET A 88 -5.48 -0.50 1.11
C MET A 88 -4.45 -0.24 2.24
N LYS A 89 -3.37 -1.02 2.27
CA LYS A 89 -2.28 -0.86 3.25
C LYS A 89 -1.66 0.54 3.24
N LYS A 90 -1.40 1.10 2.04
CA LYS A 90 -0.88 2.48 1.91
C LYS A 90 -1.83 3.52 2.49
N LEU A 91 -3.13 3.29 2.33
CA LEU A 91 -4.15 4.22 2.80
C LEU A 91 -4.32 4.11 4.32
N GLU A 92 -4.33 2.91 4.87
CA GLU A 92 -4.29 2.65 6.32
C GLU A 92 -3.07 3.31 6.97
N GLN A 93 -1.87 3.10 6.39
CA GLN A 93 -0.64 3.71 6.88
C GLN A 93 -0.73 5.24 6.89
N ARG A 94 -1.29 5.83 5.83
CA ARG A 94 -1.51 7.28 5.76
C ARG A 94 -2.43 7.77 6.88
N VAL A 95 -3.56 7.08 7.10
CA VAL A 95 -4.51 7.42 8.17
C VAL A 95 -3.85 7.31 9.55
N ALA A 96 -3.07 6.25 9.78
CA ALA A 96 -2.34 6.07 11.04
C ALA A 96 -1.33 7.19 11.29
N LEU A 97 -0.62 7.65 10.25
CA LEU A 97 0.30 8.79 10.35
C LEU A 97 -0.45 10.10 10.63
N GLU A 98 -1.56 10.36 9.94
CA GLU A 98 -2.40 11.54 10.19
C GLU A 98 -2.89 11.58 11.65
N GLN A 99 -3.35 10.44 12.19
CA GLN A 99 -3.75 10.31 13.59
C GLN A 99 -2.58 10.48 14.58
N ALA A 100 -1.40 9.94 14.27
CA ALA A 100 -0.22 10.08 15.12
C ALA A 100 0.23 11.54 15.22
N VAL A 101 0.21 12.27 14.09
CA VAL A 101 0.50 13.70 14.07
C VAL A 101 -0.51 14.46 14.92
N GLU A 102 -1.81 14.20 14.76
CA GLU A 102 -2.85 14.84 15.56
C GLU A 102 -2.64 14.59 17.07
N ARG A 103 -2.41 13.35 17.48
CA ARG A 103 -2.10 13.00 18.88
C ARG A 103 -0.87 13.72 19.40
N LEU A 104 0.26 13.63 18.70
CA LEU A 104 1.51 14.28 19.13
C LEU A 104 1.39 15.81 19.19
N THR A 105 0.65 16.42 18.26
CA THR A 105 0.42 17.87 18.30
C THR A 105 -0.43 18.28 19.49
N THR A 106 -1.50 17.55 19.80
CA THR A 106 -2.33 17.83 20.98
C THR A 106 -1.57 17.63 22.28
N GLU A 107 -0.79 16.55 22.40
CA GLU A 107 0.07 16.31 23.57
C GLU A 107 1.11 17.42 23.73
N ARG A 108 1.77 17.82 22.65
CA ARG A 108 2.72 18.94 22.66
C ARG A 108 2.06 20.23 23.18
N GLU A 109 0.88 20.59 22.68
CA GLU A 109 0.18 21.80 23.13
C GLU A 109 -0.27 21.70 24.60
N VAL A 110 -0.70 20.53 25.06
CA VAL A 110 -1.02 20.29 26.49
C VAL A 110 0.21 20.49 27.37
N TRP A 111 1.35 19.91 26.99
CA TRP A 111 2.58 20.06 27.78
C TRP A 111 3.12 21.49 27.72
N LYS A 112 3.05 22.13 26.56
CA LYS A 112 3.44 23.52 26.38
C LYS A 112 2.59 24.45 27.25
N THR A 113 1.26 24.31 27.21
CA THR A 113 0.36 25.11 28.05
C THR A 113 0.64 24.89 29.54
N ARG A 114 0.80 23.64 29.99
CA ARG A 114 1.17 23.31 31.37
C ARG A 114 2.51 23.94 31.79
N ALA A 115 3.53 23.87 30.95
CA ALA A 115 4.83 24.47 31.24
C ALA A 115 4.73 26.00 31.34
N LEU A 116 3.99 26.64 30.42
CA LEU A 116 3.80 28.09 30.42
C LEU A 116 2.99 28.57 31.63
N THR A 117 1.95 27.84 32.05
CA THR A 117 1.18 28.20 33.25
C THR A 117 2.02 28.08 34.52
N LEU A 118 2.80 27.00 34.66
CA LEU A 118 3.73 26.82 35.78
C LEU A 118 4.81 27.92 35.81
N ARG A 119 5.38 28.26 34.65
CA ARG A 119 6.34 29.37 34.52
C ARG A 119 5.71 30.69 34.97
N SER A 120 4.49 30.99 34.52
CA SER A 120 3.76 32.19 34.92
C SER A 120 3.52 32.23 36.43
N LEU A 121 3.17 31.08 37.03
CA LEU A 121 2.94 30.96 38.47
C LEU A 121 4.23 31.21 39.26
N LEU A 122 5.35 30.58 38.88
CA LEU A 122 6.65 30.82 39.52
C LEU A 122 7.07 32.29 39.43
N THR A 123 6.90 32.90 38.26
CA THR A 123 7.18 34.32 38.04
C THR A 123 6.33 35.20 38.96
N SER A 124 5.04 34.87 39.13
CA SER A 124 4.14 35.61 40.04
C SER A 124 4.54 35.52 41.51
N HIS A 125 5.22 34.43 41.91
CA HIS A 125 5.78 34.25 43.25
C HIS A 125 7.21 34.78 43.39
N GLY A 126 7.75 35.45 42.37
CA GLY A 126 9.11 36.02 42.38
C GLY A 126 10.23 34.98 42.28
N ILE A 127 9.91 33.75 41.86
CA ILE A 127 10.89 32.68 41.66
C ILE A 127 11.38 32.72 40.21
N PRO A 128 12.68 32.90 39.95
CA PRO A 128 13.21 32.92 38.59
C PRO A 128 13.09 31.54 37.93
N CYS A 129 12.52 31.49 36.72
CA CYS A 129 12.41 30.28 35.93
C CYS A 129 13.42 30.35 34.77
N PRO A 130 14.34 29.36 34.62
CA PRO A 130 15.30 29.34 33.53
C PRO A 130 14.59 29.04 32.20
N ASP A 131 14.91 29.81 31.16
CA ASP A 131 14.50 29.49 29.80
C ASP A 131 15.46 28.44 29.21
N PHE A 132 14.89 27.36 28.66
CA PHE A 132 15.64 26.36 27.90
C PHE A 132 15.48 26.71 26.41
N ASN A 133 16.60 26.84 25.71
CA ASN A 133 16.58 26.92 24.25
C ASN A 133 16.41 25.50 23.70
N ASP A 134 15.35 25.29 22.92
CA ASP A 134 15.09 24.06 22.16
C ASP A 134 16.12 23.85 21.04
#